data_AF-A0A1I0MME0-F1
#
_entry.id   AF-A0A1I0MME0-F1
#
_cell.length_a   1.000
_cell.length_b   1.000
_cell.length_c   1.000
_cell.angle_alpha   90.00
_cell.angle_beta   90.00
_cell.angle_gamma   90.00
#
_symmetry.space_group_name_H-M   'P 1'
#
loop_
_entity.id
_entity.type
_entity.pdbx_description
1 polymer ?
#
loop_
_entity_poly.entity_id
_entity_poly.type
_entity_poly.pdbx_seq_one_letter_code
_entity_poly.pdbx_strand_id
1 'polypeptide(L)'
;MPKYTKAIVQKICELIEADDYTVSEICKQVGINESTYFGWKADAKKIEFLEAIKKAEERRLATFKAAARSGLLTLLRGKEYEEVTTEYTEDKEGKPKIKHMKKVKKVILPNPTSVIFALKNLDDENFKDLIKNEHSGGIEGSFLHLLKATSSPAEEKPME
;
A
#
# COMPACT_ATOMS: atom_id res chain seq x y z
N MET A 1 -24.05 28.37 9.56
CA MET A 1 -22.89 27.63 9.01
C MET A 1 -21.82 27.56 10.09
N PRO A 2 -21.21 26.39 10.35
CA PRO A 2 -20.11 26.29 11.31
C PRO A 2 -18.94 27.17 10.86
N LYS A 3 -18.36 27.91 11.81
CA LYS A 3 -17.29 28.86 11.54
C LYS A 3 -15.97 28.12 11.39
N TYR A 4 -15.15 28.50 10.41
CA TYR A 4 -13.79 27.96 10.27
C TYR A 4 -12.99 28.27 11.53
N THR A 5 -12.50 27.24 12.21
CA THR A 5 -11.69 27.36 13.42
C THR A 5 -10.55 26.35 13.41
N LYS A 6 -9.39 26.73 13.97
CA LYS A 6 -8.22 25.85 14.05
C LYS A 6 -8.51 24.55 14.82
N ALA A 7 -9.39 24.60 15.82
CA ALA A 7 -9.79 23.43 16.59
C ALA A 7 -10.53 22.38 15.74
N ILE A 8 -11.43 22.80 14.84
CA ILE A 8 -12.11 21.87 13.93
C ILE A 8 -11.10 21.26 12.96
N VAL A 9 -10.18 22.06 12.40
CA VAL A 9 -9.13 21.57 11.49
C VAL A 9 -8.25 20.54 12.18
N GLN A 10 -7.81 20.81 13.42
CA GLN A 10 -7.02 19.87 14.20
C GLN A 10 -7.76 18.56 14.41
N LYS A 11 -9.04 18.61 14.81
CA LYS A 11 -9.84 17.40 15.04
C LYS A 11 -10.07 16.60 13.76
N ILE A 12 -10.23 17.26 12.62
CA ILE A 12 -10.28 16.59 11.31
C ILE A 12 -8.96 15.86 11.03
N CYS A 13 -7.81 16.52 11.24
CA CYS A 13 -6.50 15.89 11.04
C CYS A 13 -6.29 14.68 11.97
N GLU A 14 -6.66 14.79 13.25
CA GLU A 14 -6.57 13.69 14.21
C GLU A 14 -7.39 12.47 13.75
N LEU A 15 -8.59 12.69 13.23
CA LEU A 15 -9.43 11.62 12.69
C LEU A 15 -8.83 10.99 11.42
N ILE A 16 -8.29 11.80 10.52
CA ILE A 16 -7.59 11.32 9.31
C ILE A 16 -6.36 10.50 9.67
N GLU A 17 -5.65 10.86 10.73
CA GLU A 17 -4.45 10.12 11.16
C GLU A 17 -4.77 8.80 11.86
N ALA A 18 -5.88 8.77 12.59
CA ALA A 18 -6.24 7.63 13.43
C ALA A 18 -6.73 6.41 12.63
N ASP A 19 -7.52 6.62 11.57
CA ASP A 19 -8.19 5.50 10.88
C ASP A 19 -8.56 5.81 9.42
N ASP A 20 -9.26 4.87 8.78
CA ASP A 20 -9.80 4.97 7.42
C ASP A 20 -11.24 5.48 7.37
N TYR A 21 -11.54 6.53 8.12
CA TYR A 21 -12.83 7.21 8.06
C TYR A 21 -13.03 7.90 6.70
N THR A 22 -14.24 7.79 6.18
CA THR A 22 -14.67 8.58 5.03
C THR A 22 -14.81 10.05 5.40
N VAL A 23 -14.69 10.95 4.41
CA VAL A 23 -14.92 12.39 4.62
C VAL A 23 -16.31 12.65 5.21
N SER A 24 -17.33 11.86 4.83
CA SER A 24 -18.68 11.95 5.39
C SER A 24 -18.72 11.69 6.89
N GLU A 25 -18.06 10.63 7.35
CA GLU A 25 -18.00 10.26 8.76
C GLU A 25 -17.23 11.30 9.58
N ILE A 26 -16.09 11.76 9.05
CA ILE A 26 -15.31 12.84 9.67
C ILE A 26 -16.19 14.09 9.82
N CYS A 27 -16.87 14.51 8.75
CA CYS A 27 -17.76 15.67 8.76
C CYS A 27 -18.87 15.54 9.80
N LYS A 28 -19.51 14.37 9.91
CA LYS A 28 -20.52 14.06 10.93
C LYS A 28 -19.95 14.17 12.35
N GLN A 29 -18.76 13.61 12.59
CA GLN A 29 -18.12 13.63 13.91
C GLN A 29 -17.70 15.04 14.35
N VAL A 30 -17.27 15.90 13.42
CA VAL A 30 -16.86 17.28 13.74
C VAL A 30 -18.00 18.30 13.62
N GLY A 31 -19.18 17.87 13.18
CA GLY A 31 -20.38 18.71 13.09
C GLY A 31 -20.36 19.72 11.94
N ILE A 32 -19.77 19.36 10.79
CA ILE A 32 -19.79 20.17 9.57
C ILE A 32 -20.48 19.43 8.42
N ASN A 33 -20.98 20.18 7.44
CA ASN A 33 -21.47 19.60 6.20
C ASN A 33 -20.29 19.28 5.27
N GLU A 34 -20.40 18.21 4.47
CA GLU A 34 -19.38 17.85 3.48
C GLU A 34 -19.10 18.99 2.48
N SER A 35 -20.14 19.72 2.07
CA SER A 35 -19.99 20.90 1.22
C SER A 35 -19.09 21.97 1.84
N THR A 36 -19.09 22.10 3.16
CA THR A 36 -18.20 23.02 3.89
C THR A 36 -16.77 22.52 3.87
N TYR A 37 -16.55 21.22 4.09
CA TYR A 37 -15.23 20.60 4.00
C TYR A 37 -14.60 20.78 2.62
N PHE A 38 -15.32 20.42 1.55
CA PHE A 38 -14.83 20.57 0.18
C PHE A 38 -14.67 22.04 -0.21
N GLY A 39 -15.59 22.91 0.26
CA GLY A 39 -15.47 24.35 0.09
C GLY A 39 -14.19 24.91 0.74
N TRP A 40 -13.81 24.45 1.92
CA TRP A 40 -12.55 24.85 2.55
C TRP A 40 -11.33 24.29 1.84
N LYS A 41 -11.41 23.07 1.32
CA LYS A 41 -10.33 22.43 0.55
C LYS A 41 -10.05 23.15 -0.79
N ALA A 42 -11.09 23.72 -1.41
CA ALA A 42 -10.99 24.44 -2.68
C ALA A 42 -10.73 25.95 -2.54
N ASP A 43 -10.90 26.50 -1.33
CA ASP A 43 -10.73 27.94 -1.07
C ASP A 43 -9.24 28.31 -1.01
N ALA A 44 -8.77 29.10 -1.97
CA ALA A 44 -7.39 29.59 -2.04
C ALA A 44 -6.98 30.44 -0.82
N LYS A 45 -7.93 30.97 -0.04
CA LYS A 45 -7.63 31.67 1.22
C LYS A 45 -7.38 30.72 2.39
N LYS A 46 -7.64 29.42 2.22
CA LYS A 46 -7.51 28.38 3.25
C LYS A 46 -6.50 27.30 2.86
N ILE A 47 -5.39 27.69 2.22
CA ILE A 47 -4.30 26.77 1.84
C ILE A 47 -3.81 25.95 3.04
N GLU A 48 -3.71 26.57 4.23
CA GLU A 48 -3.34 25.89 5.47
C GLU A 48 -4.22 24.67 5.78
N PHE A 49 -5.51 24.71 5.44
CA PHE A 49 -6.41 23.57 5.62
C PHE A 49 -6.02 22.43 4.69
N LEU A 50 -5.86 22.70 3.39
CA LEU A 50 -5.45 21.70 2.41
C LEU A 50 -4.09 21.06 2.79
N GLU A 51 -3.12 21.86 3.21
CA GLU A 51 -1.82 21.37 3.65
C GLU A 51 -1.90 20.52 4.91
N ALA A 52 -2.73 20.93 5.89
CA ALA A 52 -2.94 20.17 7.12
C ALA A 52 -3.55 18.78 6.82
N ILE A 53 -4.51 18.70 5.90
CA ILE A 53 -5.12 17.44 5.45
C ILE A 53 -4.07 16.55 4.77
N LYS A 54 -3.30 17.09 3.82
CA LYS A 54 -2.23 16.32 3.14
C LYS A 54 -1.22 15.76 4.14
N LYS A 55 -0.79 16.58 5.10
CA LYS A 55 0.17 16.16 6.14
C LYS A 55 -0.40 15.08 7.05
N ALA A 56 -1.69 15.14 7.38
CA ALA A 56 -2.39 14.11 8.14
C ALA A 56 -2.45 12.79 7.34
N GLU A 57 -2.80 12.85 6.05
CA GLU A 57 -2.80 11.67 5.16
C GLU A 57 -1.40 11.04 5.03
N GLU A 58 -0.35 11.85 4.91
CA GLU A 58 1.04 11.39 4.88
C GLU A 58 1.45 10.68 6.18
N ARG A 59 1.07 11.23 7.35
CA ARG A 59 1.32 10.61 8.65
C ARG A 59 0.59 9.27 8.79
N ARG A 60 -0.67 9.19 8.35
CA ARG A 60 -1.41 7.91 8.30
C ARG A 60 -0.68 6.91 7.41
N LEU A 61 -0.30 7.31 6.20
CA LEU A 61 0.40 6.43 5.25
C LEU A 61 1.74 5.94 5.80
N ALA A 62 2.48 6.78 6.52
CA ALA A 62 3.72 6.37 7.18
C ALA A 62 3.47 5.27 8.24
N THR A 63 2.40 5.41 9.02
CA THR A 63 1.97 4.40 10.01
C THR A 63 1.61 3.08 9.32
N PHE A 64 0.85 3.12 8.23
CA PHE A 64 0.50 1.92 7.45
C PHE A 64 1.73 1.25 6.84
N LYS A 65 2.69 2.03 6.32
CA LYS A 65 3.97 1.50 5.84
C LYS A 65 4.75 0.78 6.94
N ALA A 66 4.79 1.35 8.15
CA ALA A 66 5.47 0.72 9.28
C ALA A 66 4.78 -0.59 9.69
N ALA A 67 3.44 -0.58 9.78
CA ALA A 67 2.65 -1.78 10.06
C ALA A 67 2.83 -2.86 9.00
N ALA A 68 2.80 -2.50 7.71
CA ALA A 68 3.02 -3.42 6.60
C ALA A 68 4.42 -4.05 6.64
N ARG A 69 5.46 -3.27 6.97
CA ARG A 69 6.83 -3.80 7.14
C ARG A 69 6.91 -4.81 8.28
N SER A 70 6.28 -4.51 9.43
CA SER A 70 6.24 -5.41 10.58
C SER A 70 5.44 -6.68 10.28
N GLY A 71 4.31 -6.54 9.59
CA GLY A 71 3.50 -7.65 9.11
C GLY A 71 4.26 -8.55 8.13
N LEU A 72 4.94 -7.97 7.14
CA LEU A 72 5.79 -8.71 6.21
C LEU A 72 6.88 -9.49 6.95
N LEU A 73 7.56 -8.85 7.91
CA LEU A 73 8.58 -9.53 8.72
C LEU A 73 8.02 -10.73 9.50
N THR A 74 6.80 -10.60 10.03
CA THR A 74 6.10 -11.70 10.71
C THR A 74 5.78 -12.83 9.73
N LEU A 75 5.30 -12.50 8.52
CA LEU A 75 5.02 -13.48 7.48
C LEU A 75 6.28 -14.20 6.99
N LEU A 76 7.43 -13.51 6.92
CA LEU A 76 8.71 -14.11 6.52
C LEU A 76 9.33 -15.02 7.59
N ARG A 77 9.11 -14.72 8.87
CA ARG A 77 9.67 -15.52 9.99
C ARG A 77 8.78 -16.68 10.41
N GLY A 78 7.47 -16.57 10.19
CA GLY A 78 6.51 -17.40 10.90
C GLY A 78 6.35 -16.94 12.35
N LYS A 79 5.41 -17.56 13.07
CA LYS A 79 5.07 -17.18 14.45
C LYS A 79 4.72 -18.41 15.28
N GLU A 80 5.27 -18.49 16.48
CA GLU A 80 4.82 -19.43 17.49
C GLU A 80 3.79 -18.76 18.40
N TYR A 81 2.72 -19.47 18.76
CA TYR A 81 1.76 -19.02 19.76
C TYR A 81 1.27 -20.18 20.62
N GLU A 82 0.95 -19.88 21.88
CA GLU A 82 0.34 -20.84 22.80
C GLU A 82 -1.17 -20.63 22.83
N GLU A 83 -1.92 -21.68 22.52
CA GLU A 83 -3.35 -21.72 22.74
C GLU A 83 -3.61 -22.29 24.14
N VAL A 84 -4.26 -21.50 25.00
CA VAL A 84 -4.61 -21.88 26.36
C VAL A 84 -6.11 -22.13 26.44
N THR A 85 -6.50 -23.39 26.60
CA THR A 85 -7.89 -23.78 26.86
C THR A 85 -8.05 -24.03 28.35
N THR A 86 -8.95 -23.27 28.99
CA THR A 86 -9.26 -23.42 30.42
C THR A 86 -10.70 -23.90 30.58
N GLU A 87 -10.88 -25.08 31.16
CA GLU A 87 -12.19 -25.63 31.52
C GLU A 87 -12.47 -25.34 33.00
N TYR A 88 -13.62 -24.72 33.27
CA TYR A 88 -14.10 -24.43 34.63
C TYR A 88 -15.18 -25.42 35.02
N THR A 89 -15.17 -25.87 36.27
CA THR A 89 -16.29 -26.58 36.90
C THR A 89 -16.70 -25.90 38.18
N GLU A 90 -17.98 -25.99 38.52
CA GLU A 90 -18.52 -25.48 39.78
C GLU A 90 -18.11 -26.38 40.94
N ASP A 91 -17.55 -25.80 42.00
CA ASP A 91 -17.35 -26.48 43.29
C ASP A 91 -18.72 -26.66 43.99
N LYS A 92 -18.77 -27.44 45.08
CA LYS A 92 -20.00 -27.69 45.87
C LYS A 92 -20.68 -26.43 46.43
N GLU A 93 -20.00 -25.28 46.38
CA GLU A 93 -20.48 -23.95 46.78
C GLU A 93 -20.87 -23.04 45.59
N GLY A 94 -20.90 -23.56 44.35
CA GLY A 94 -21.25 -22.79 43.15
C GLY A 94 -20.17 -21.81 42.67
N LYS A 95 -18.94 -21.90 43.20
CA LYS A 95 -17.80 -21.07 42.76
C LYS A 95 -17.06 -21.74 41.60
N PRO A 96 -16.71 -21.01 40.52
CA PRO A 96 -15.96 -21.58 39.40
C PRO A 96 -14.55 -21.95 39.84
N LYS A 97 -14.18 -23.22 39.67
CA LYS A 97 -12.84 -23.76 39.91
C LYS A 97 -12.27 -24.28 38.60
N ILE A 98 -11.04 -23.91 38.29
CA ILE A 98 -10.33 -24.41 37.09
C ILE A 98 -10.11 -25.92 37.26
N LYS A 99 -10.71 -26.72 36.38
CA LYS A 99 -10.58 -28.19 36.41
C LYS A 99 -9.43 -28.68 35.54
N HIS A 100 -9.27 -28.06 34.39
CA HIS A 100 -8.25 -28.44 33.41
C HIS A 100 -7.76 -27.21 32.65
N MET A 101 -6.44 -27.05 32.58
CA MET A 101 -5.79 -26.06 31.74
C MET A 101 -4.89 -26.80 30.75
N LYS A 102 -5.21 -26.71 29.47
CA LYS A 102 -4.41 -27.29 28.39
C LYS A 102 -3.68 -26.16 27.66
N LYS A 103 -2.36 -26.24 27.61
CA LYS A 103 -1.51 -25.35 26.80
C LYS A 103 -1.02 -26.10 25.58
N VAL A 104 -1.31 -25.59 24.38
CA VAL A 104 -0.84 -26.17 23.12
C VAL A 104 0.03 -25.15 22.40
N LYS A 105 1.30 -25.47 22.20
CA LYS A 105 2.21 -24.65 21.38
C LYS A 105 1.95 -24.94 19.90
N LYS A 106 1.56 -23.91 19.15
CA LYS A 106 1.33 -23.97 17.70
C LYS A 106 2.35 -23.11 16.98
N VAL A 107 2.81 -23.58 15.81
CA VAL A 107 3.76 -22.89 14.96
C VAL A 107 3.08 -22.58 13.63
N ILE A 108 3.06 -21.30 13.27
CA ILE A 108 2.68 -20.81 11.94
C ILE A 108 3.97 -20.68 11.15
N LEU A 109 4.10 -21.47 10.08
CA LEU A 109 5.26 -21.38 9.19
C LEU A 109 5.28 -20.05 8.43
N PRO A 110 6.45 -19.64 7.91
CA PRO A 110 6.53 -18.53 6.98
C PRO A 110 5.54 -18.66 5.82
N ASN A 111 4.94 -17.54 5.41
CA ASN A 111 4.05 -17.52 4.25
C ASN A 111 4.89 -17.68 2.96
N PRO A 112 4.66 -18.74 2.16
CA PRO A 112 5.51 -19.04 1.01
C PRO A 112 5.43 -17.95 -0.06
N THR A 113 4.27 -17.33 -0.29
CA THR A 113 4.11 -16.25 -1.28
C THR A 113 4.89 -15.01 -0.87
N SER A 114 4.82 -14.62 0.41
CA SER A 114 5.61 -13.48 0.93
C SER A 114 7.11 -13.75 0.83
N VAL A 115 7.56 -14.97 1.11
CA VAL A 115 8.96 -15.38 0.99
C VAL A 115 9.43 -15.31 -0.47
N ILE A 116 8.69 -15.91 -1.41
CA ILE A 116 9.02 -15.87 -2.85
C ILE A 116 9.08 -14.42 -3.33
N PHE A 117 8.08 -13.60 -2.97
CA PHE A 117 8.05 -12.20 -3.37
C PHE A 117 9.23 -11.41 -2.81
N ALA A 118 9.59 -11.62 -1.54
CA ALA A 118 10.75 -10.96 -0.94
C ALA A 118 12.06 -11.38 -1.61
N LEU A 119 12.26 -12.68 -1.84
CA LEU A 119 13.46 -13.20 -2.51
C LEU A 119 13.59 -12.63 -3.93
N LYS A 120 12.52 -12.62 -4.72
CA LYS A 120 12.52 -12.04 -6.08
C LYS A 120 12.95 -10.57 -6.14
N ASN A 121 12.67 -9.79 -5.09
CA ASN A 121 12.97 -8.35 -5.06
C ASN A 121 14.27 -8.01 -4.30
N LEU A 122 14.73 -8.87 -3.39
CA LEU A 122 15.91 -8.64 -2.55
C LEU A 122 17.13 -9.46 -2.98
N ASP A 123 16.91 -10.54 -3.74
CA ASP A 123 17.92 -11.47 -4.24
C ASP A 123 17.52 -11.92 -5.66
N ASP A 124 17.46 -10.95 -6.59
CA ASP A 124 17.06 -11.21 -7.96
C ASP A 124 18.07 -12.09 -8.70
N GLU A 125 19.36 -11.97 -8.42
CA GLU A 125 20.40 -12.82 -9.00
C GLU A 125 20.09 -14.32 -8.89
N ASN A 126 19.58 -14.76 -7.73
CA ASN A 126 19.26 -16.17 -7.49
C ASN A 126 17.79 -16.53 -7.77
N PHE A 127 16.87 -15.55 -7.77
CA PHE A 127 15.42 -15.81 -7.82
C PHE A 127 14.66 -15.11 -8.95
N LYS A 128 15.35 -14.55 -9.95
CA LYS A 128 14.71 -13.92 -11.12
C LYS A 128 13.83 -14.89 -11.90
N ASP A 129 12.70 -14.39 -12.38
CA ASP A 129 11.84 -15.14 -13.30
C ASP A 129 12.54 -15.35 -14.65
N LEU A 130 12.65 -16.61 -15.07
CA LEU A 130 13.15 -16.97 -16.38
C LEU A 130 12.04 -16.80 -17.42
N ILE A 131 12.01 -15.65 -18.08
CA ILE A 131 11.14 -15.43 -19.24
C ILE A 131 11.89 -15.90 -20.49
N LYS A 132 11.51 -17.06 -21.04
CA LYS A 132 11.94 -17.50 -22.37
C LYS A 132 11.00 -16.90 -23.41
N ASN A 133 11.48 -15.88 -24.12
CA ASN A 133 10.76 -15.33 -25.27
C ASN A 133 11.29 -15.98 -26.55
N GLU A 134 10.44 -16.75 -27.23
CA GLU A 134 10.67 -17.16 -28.61
C GLU A 134 9.99 -16.14 -29.53
N HIS A 135 10.79 -15.36 -30.27
CA HIS A 135 10.27 -14.47 -31.31
C HIS A 135 10.22 -15.22 -32.64
N SER A 136 9.03 -15.71 -33.03
CA SER A 136 8.78 -16.34 -34.33
C SER A 136 8.11 -15.37 -35.33
N GLY A 137 8.61 -14.14 -35.41
CA GLY A 137 8.13 -13.14 -36.37
C GLY A 137 9.14 -12.96 -37.52
N GLY A 138 8.75 -13.32 -38.74
CA GLY A 138 9.56 -13.08 -39.94
C GLY A 138 9.88 -11.60 -40.11
N ILE A 139 11.16 -11.27 -40.27
CA ILE A 139 11.62 -9.91 -40.54
C ILE A 139 11.37 -9.59 -42.03
N GLU A 140 10.12 -9.42 -42.41
CA GLU A 140 9.75 -8.82 -43.70
C GLU A 140 9.25 -7.39 -43.43
N GLY A 141 10.13 -6.39 -43.57
CA GLY A 141 9.62 -5.01 -43.62
C GLY A 141 10.48 -3.85 -43.14
N SER A 142 11.81 -3.93 -43.03
CA SER A 142 12.58 -2.72 -42.72
C SER A 142 13.94 -2.54 -43.41
N PHE A 143 14.47 -3.54 -44.12
CA PHE A 143 15.74 -3.36 -44.82
C PHE A 143 15.63 -2.65 -46.18
N LEU A 144 14.47 -2.75 -46.87
CA LEU A 144 14.28 -2.18 -48.20
C LEU A 144 14.14 -0.64 -48.23
N HIS A 145 13.84 0.00 -47.10
CA HIS A 145 13.71 1.46 -47.04
C HIS A 145 15.07 2.16 -46.88
N LEU A 146 16.10 1.48 -46.32
CA LEU A 146 17.44 2.06 -46.19
C LEU A 146 18.23 2.07 -47.51
N LEU A 147 18.06 1.06 -48.36
CA LEU A 147 18.81 0.95 -49.63
C LEU A 147 18.39 1.99 -50.69
N LYS A 148 17.18 2.56 -50.59
CA LYS A 148 16.72 3.59 -51.53
C LYS A 148 17.24 5.00 -51.19
N ALA A 149 17.81 5.22 -50.02
CA ALA A 149 18.28 6.53 -49.57
C ALA A 149 19.74 6.84 -49.98
N THR A 150 20.50 5.86 -50.49
CA THR A 150 21.93 6.03 -50.78
C THR A 150 22.27 6.18 -52.27
N SER A 151 21.28 6.20 -53.18
CA SER A 151 21.51 6.45 -54.61
C SER A 151 20.89 7.80 -55.03
N SER A 152 21.58 8.90 -54.71
CA SER A 152 21.37 10.18 -55.40
C SER A 152 22.19 10.16 -56.71
N PRO A 153 21.63 10.60 -57.85
CA PRO A 153 22.31 10.54 -59.14
C PRO A 153 23.45 11.57 -59.21
N ALA A 154 24.60 11.13 -59.71
CA ALA A 154 25.74 12.00 -60.01
C ALA A 154 25.38 12.94 -61.18
N GLU A 155 25.46 14.24 -60.97
CA GLU A 155 25.45 15.23 -62.05
C GLU A 155 26.77 15.14 -62.83
N GLU A 156 26.68 14.66 -64.08
CA GLU A 156 27.71 14.81 -65.10
C GLU A 156 27.81 16.30 -65.48
N LYS A 157 28.97 16.91 -65.26
CA LYS A 157 29.35 18.17 -65.93
C LYS A 157 30.23 17.83 -67.15
N PRO A 158 29.91 18.34 -68.36
CA PRO A 158 30.78 18.18 -69.51
C PRO A 158 32.04 19.03 -69.38
N MET A 159 33.09 18.54 -70.03
CA MET A 159 34.49 19.00 -69.98
C MET A 159 34.73 20.11 -71.02
N GLU A 160 35.58 21.06 -70.62
CA GLU A 160 36.18 22.21 -71.36
C GLU A 160 35.38 23.53 -71.43
#